data_AF-A0A2D8CR19-F1
#
_entry.id   AF-A0A2D8CR19-F1
#
_cell.length_a   1.000
_cell.length_b   1.000
_cell.length_c   1.000
_cell.angle_alpha   90.00
_cell.angle_beta   90.00
_cell.angle_gamma   90.00
#
_symmetry.space_group_name_H-M   'P 1'
#
loop_
_entity.id
_entity.type
_entity.pdbx_description
1 polymer ?
#
loop_
_entity_poly.entity_id
_entity_poly.type
_entity_poly.pdbx_seq_one_letter_code
_entity_poly.pdbx_strand_id
1 'polypeptide(L)'
;MDVLLKKDVERLGSKDEIVSVKNGYGRNYLIPKGLAVLATTSIKKMHAETEKQRALKNEKIREEATATLAKLTKKTFKVPAKVGENGKIFGSVTNVQVADLLTKEGFIVDRK
;
A
#
# COMPACT_ATOMS: atom_id res chain seq x y z
N MET A 1 9.46 -30.44 -4.91
CA MET A 1 8.10 -30.16 -5.41
C MET A 1 7.81 -28.70 -5.14
N ASP A 2 7.34 -27.97 -6.15
CA ASP A 2 7.07 -26.54 -5.99
C ASP A 2 5.61 -26.32 -5.61
N VAL A 3 5.40 -25.45 -4.63
CA VAL A 3 4.07 -25.08 -4.16
C VAL A 3 3.95 -23.56 -4.07
N LEU A 4 2.78 -23.05 -4.42
CA LEU A 4 2.40 -21.65 -4.22
C LEU A 4 1.69 -21.53 -2.88
N LEU A 5 2.21 -20.71 -1.97
CA LEU A 5 1.62 -20.49 -0.65
C LEU A 5 0.36 -19.62 -0.76
N LYS A 6 -0.73 -20.07 -0.15
CA LYS A 6 -1.99 -19.32 -0.04
C LYS A 6 -2.07 -18.48 1.23
N LYS A 7 -1.26 -18.83 2.23
CA LYS A 7 -1.17 -18.18 3.53
C LYS A 7 0.29 -18.11 3.93
N ASP A 8 0.60 -17.19 4.84
CA ASP A 8 1.91 -17.11 5.45
C ASP A 8 2.17 -18.39 6.25
N VAL A 9 3.33 -19.01 6.02
CA VAL A 9 3.75 -20.21 6.73
C VAL A 9 5.09 -19.91 7.39
N GLU A 10 5.07 -20.01 8.72
CA GLU A 10 6.26 -19.75 9.53
C GLU A 10 7.44 -20.61 9.06
N ARG A 11 8.60 -19.98 8.90
CA ARG A 11 9.87 -20.61 8.45
C ARG A 11 9.86 -21.17 7.03
N LEU A 12 8.85 -20.85 6.21
CA LEU A 12 8.77 -21.28 4.82
C LEU A 12 8.67 -20.11 3.84
N GLY A 13 7.74 -19.17 4.08
CA GLY A 13 7.51 -18.06 3.18
C GLY A 13 6.20 -17.35 3.43
N SER A 14 5.97 -16.28 2.66
CA SER A 14 4.77 -15.45 2.75
C SER A 14 3.71 -15.91 1.75
N LYS A 15 2.48 -15.41 1.91
CA LYS A 15 1.39 -15.60 0.97
C LYS A 15 1.78 -15.13 -0.43
N ASP A 16 1.28 -15.86 -1.43
CA ASP A 16 1.56 -15.67 -2.86
C ASP A 16 3.05 -15.92 -3.23
N GLU A 17 3.81 -16.66 -2.42
CA GLU A 17 5.19 -17.03 -2.74
C GLU A 17 5.29 -18.47 -3.29
N ILE A 18 6.14 -18.67 -4.31
CA ILE A 18 6.43 -20.00 -4.85
C ILE A 18 7.68 -20.53 -4.15
N VAL A 19 7.49 -21.60 -3.38
CA VAL A 19 8.57 -22.23 -2.61
C VAL A 19 8.77 -23.67 -3.03
N SER A 20 10.03 -24.12 -3.07
CA SER A 20 10.35 -25.53 -3.33
C SER A 20 10.43 -26.29 -2.00
N VAL A 21 9.58 -27.30 -1.85
CA VAL A 21 9.47 -28.11 -0.64
C VAL A 21 9.69 -29.60 -0.93
N LYS A 22 9.99 -30.36 0.12
CA LYS A 22 10.00 -31.82 0.07
C LYS A 22 8.60 -32.34 -0.26
N ASN A 23 8.53 -33.36 -1.11
CA ASN A 23 7.27 -33.89 -1.64
C ASN A 23 6.26 -34.28 -0.52
N GLY A 24 6.73 -34.90 0.56
CA GLY A 24 5.88 -35.28 1.70
C GLY A 24 5.31 -34.08 2.45
N TYR A 25 6.09 -33.01 2.62
CA TYR A 25 5.63 -31.80 3.30
C TYR A 25 4.58 -31.05 2.49
N GLY A 26 4.77 -30.95 1.17
CA GLY A 26 3.78 -30.38 0.26
C GLY A 26 2.48 -31.20 0.22
N ARG A 27 2.59 -32.50 -0.06
CA ARG A 27 1.44 -33.38 -0.34
C ARG A 27 0.64 -33.76 0.91
N ASN A 28 1.30 -33.96 2.06
CA ASN A 28 0.63 -34.46 3.26
C ASN A 28 0.27 -33.36 4.26
N TYR A 29 0.93 -32.20 4.20
CA TYR A 29 0.72 -31.12 5.17
C TYR A 29 0.18 -29.85 4.52
N LEU A 30 0.91 -29.26 3.57
CA LEU A 30 0.58 -27.92 3.04
C LEU A 30 -0.69 -27.92 2.17
N ILE A 31 -0.83 -28.87 1.25
CA ILE A 31 -1.97 -28.94 0.33
C ILE A 31 -3.27 -29.34 1.07
N PRO A 32 -3.29 -30.41 1.90
CA PRO A 32 -4.52 -30.81 2.59
C PRO A 32 -5.02 -29.78 3.60
N LYS A 33 -4.11 -29.04 4.25
CA LYS A 33 -4.48 -27.93 5.16
C LYS A 33 -4.85 -26.63 4.42
N GLY A 34 -4.82 -26.62 3.08
CA GLY A 34 -5.11 -25.44 2.28
C GLY A 34 -4.10 -24.29 2.44
N LEU A 35 -2.90 -24.58 2.95
CA LEU A 35 -1.82 -23.60 3.13
C LEU A 35 -1.08 -23.32 1.83
N ALA A 36 -1.05 -24.29 0.91
CA ALA A 36 -0.40 -24.15 -0.39
C ALA A 36 -1.17 -24.89 -1.50
N VAL A 37 -0.86 -24.56 -2.74
CA VAL A 37 -1.34 -25.27 -3.95
C VAL A 37 -0.13 -25.72 -4.75
N LEU A 38 -0.26 -26.82 -5.49
CA LEU A 38 0.78 -27.27 -6.41
C LEU A 38 1.09 -26.15 -7.43
N ALA A 39 2.35 -25.75 -7.54
CA ALA A 39 2.78 -24.74 -8.51
C ALA A 39 2.97 -25.38 -9.90
N THR A 40 1.86 -25.70 -10.56
CA THR A 40 1.87 -26.15 -11.96
C THR A 40 2.32 -25.03 -12.89
N THR A 41 2.76 -25.37 -14.10
CA THR A 41 3.15 -24.38 -15.13
C THR A 41 2.07 -23.34 -15.39
N SER A 42 0.79 -23.75 -15.41
CA SER A 42 -0.35 -22.85 -15.56
C SER A 42 -0.49 -21.89 -14.38
N ILE A 43 -0.37 -22.39 -13.14
CA ILE A 43 -0.47 -21.56 -11.93
C ILE A 43 0.69 -20.56 -11.85
N LYS A 44 1.92 -20.98 -12.22
CA LYS A 44 3.08 -20.09 -12.27
C LYS A 44 2.88 -18.95 -13.29
N LYS A 45 2.33 -19.24 -14.48
CA LYS A 45 2.02 -18.23 -15.50
C LYS A 45 0.94 -17.26 -15.04
N MET A 46 -0.15 -17.76 -14.43
CA MET A 46 -1.22 -16.93 -13.90
C MET A 46 -0.74 -16.01 -12.78
N HIS A 47 0.11 -16.52 -11.89
CA HIS A 47 0.71 -15.73 -10.81
C HIS A 47 1.56 -14.60 -11.38
N ALA A 48 2.47 -14.91 -12.32
CA ALA A 48 3.31 -13.91 -12.96
C ALA A 48 2.49 -12.80 -13.64
N GLU A 49 1.37 -13.16 -14.29
CA GLU A 49 0.47 -12.16 -14.87
C GLU A 49 -0.23 -11.32 -13.81
N THR A 50 -0.70 -11.94 -12.73
CA THR A 50 -1.34 -11.23 -11.61
C THR A 50 -0.38 -10.23 -10.97
N GLU A 51 0.88 -10.61 -10.76
CA GLU A 51 1.92 -9.72 -10.22
C GLU A 51 2.24 -8.56 -11.16
N LYS A 52 2.28 -8.79 -12.47
CA LYS A 52 2.42 -7.70 -13.45
C LYS A 52 1.26 -6.72 -13.36
N GLN A 53 0.01 -7.21 -13.31
CA GLN A 53 -1.15 -6.34 -13.18
C GLN A 53 -1.15 -5.56 -11.86
N ARG A 54 -0.72 -6.18 -10.75
CA ARG A 54 -0.53 -5.50 -9.46
C ARG A 54 0.55 -4.42 -9.55
N ALA A 55 1.69 -4.72 -10.17
CA ALA A 55 2.77 -3.75 -10.37
C ALA A 55 2.31 -2.54 -11.19
N LEU A 56 1.64 -2.77 -12.32
CA LEU A 56 1.08 -1.69 -13.15
C LEU A 56 0.06 -0.84 -12.40
N LYS A 57 -0.81 -1.46 -11.58
CA LYS A 57 -1.75 -0.71 -10.75
C LYS A 57 -1.03 0.14 -9.70
N ASN A 58 0.01 -0.41 -9.06
CA ASN A 58 0.80 0.31 -8.07
C ASN A 58 1.61 1.46 -8.70
N GLU A 59 2.12 1.28 -9.91
CA GLU A 59 2.79 2.35 -10.68
C GLU A 59 1.83 3.47 -11.00
N LYS A 60 0.63 3.18 -11.51
CA LYS A 60 -0.41 4.20 -11.75
C LYS A 60 -0.76 4.99 -10.49
N ILE A 61 -0.96 4.30 -9.37
CA ILE A 61 -1.24 4.97 -8.08
C ILE A 61 -0.07 5.86 -7.67
N ARG A 62 1.17 5.40 -7.86
CA ARG A 62 2.36 6.21 -7.57
C ARG A 62 2.46 7.43 -8.49
N GLU A 63 2.17 7.28 -9.78
CA GLU A 63 2.15 8.40 -10.74
C GLU A 63 1.07 9.43 -10.40
N GLU A 64 -0.13 8.99 -10.03
CA GLU A 64 -1.20 9.88 -9.56
C GLU A 64 -0.80 10.62 -8.28
N ALA A 65 -0.15 9.92 -7.35
CA ALA A 65 0.35 10.51 -6.10
C ALA A 65 1.47 11.52 -6.36
N THR A 66 2.44 11.23 -7.24
CA THR A 66 3.52 12.16 -7.58
C THR A 66 3.01 13.37 -8.35
N ALA A 67 2.04 13.20 -9.25
CA ALA A 67 1.37 14.30 -9.94
C ALA A 67 0.63 15.21 -8.94
N THR A 68 0.02 14.64 -7.91
CA THR A 68 -0.64 15.39 -6.83
C THR A 68 0.38 16.13 -5.96
N LEU A 69 1.50 15.50 -5.60
CA LEU A 69 2.61 16.11 -4.88
C LEU A 69 3.20 17.32 -5.63
N ALA A 70 3.37 17.21 -6.94
CA ALA A 70 3.88 18.29 -7.79
C ALA A 70 2.91 19.50 -7.84
N LYS A 71 1.60 19.27 -7.74
CA LYS A 71 0.60 20.34 -7.65
C LYS A 71 0.58 20.99 -6.26
N LEU A 72 0.78 20.20 -5.20
CA LEU A 72 0.88 20.69 -3.83
C LEU A 72 2.10 21.57 -3.60
N THR A 73 3.28 21.13 -4.06
CA THR A 73 4.56 21.85 -3.85
C THR A 73 4.64 23.19 -4.59
N LYS A 74 3.87 23.37 -5.67
CA LYS A 74 3.80 24.65 -6.41
C LYS A 74 2.86 25.68 -5.76
N LYS A 75 2.06 25.29 -4.77
CA LYS A 75 1.11 26.18 -4.11
C LYS A 75 1.60 26.59 -2.72
N THR A 76 1.49 27.88 -2.44
CA THR A 76 1.74 28.44 -1.11
C THR A 76 0.41 28.58 -0.38
N PHE A 77 0.16 27.72 0.60
CA PHE A 77 -1.04 27.77 1.43
C PHE A 77 -0.85 28.80 2.55
N LYS A 78 -1.77 29.77 2.65
CA LYS A 78 -1.78 30.74 3.75
C LYS A 78 -2.85 30.31 4.75
N VAL A 79 -2.44 29.99 5.97
CA VAL A 79 -3.36 29.67 7.07
C VAL A 79 -3.65 30.94 7.86
N PRO A 80 -4.86 31.51 7.80
CA PRO A 80 -5.19 32.67 8.62
C PRO A 80 -5.31 32.25 10.09
N ALA A 81 -4.45 32.81 10.95
CA ALA A 81 -4.48 32.61 12.39
C ALA A 81 -4.83 33.92 13.11
N LYS A 82 -5.64 33.85 14.17
CA LYS A 82 -5.95 35.02 15.01
C LYS A 82 -4.72 35.39 15.83
N VAL A 83 -4.31 36.64 15.77
CA VAL A 83 -3.15 37.17 16.50
C VAL A 83 -3.66 38.11 17.60
N GLY A 84 -3.11 37.98 18.81
CA GLY A 84 -3.36 38.92 19.90
C GLY A 84 -2.56 40.21 19.73
N GLU A 85 -2.90 41.25 20.51
CA GLU A 85 -2.31 42.60 20.44
C GLU A 85 -0.78 42.62 20.57
N ASN A 86 -0.19 41.62 21.25
CA ASN A 86 1.26 41.47 21.42
C ASN A 86 1.95 40.65 20.30
N GLY A 87 1.29 40.43 19.17
CA GLY A 87 1.84 39.66 18.04
C GLY A 87 1.94 38.14 18.27
N LYS A 88 1.44 37.63 19.40
CA LYS A 88 1.36 36.18 19.67
C LYS A 88 0.07 35.59 19.10
N ILE A 89 0.17 34.46 18.42
CA ILE A 89 -0.99 33.73 17.88
C ILE A 89 -1.86 33.23 19.05
N PHE A 90 -3.17 33.40 18.93
CA PHE A 90 -4.15 32.89 19.88
C PHE A 90 -4.46 31.43 19.53
N GLY A 91 -3.96 30.50 20.34
CA GLY A 91 -4.12 29.05 20.14
C GLY A 91 -3.06 28.43 19.22
N SER A 92 -3.27 27.15 18.86
CA SER A 92 -2.40 26.37 17.97
C SER A 92 -3.09 26.10 16.63
N VAL A 93 -2.34 26.19 15.53
CA VAL A 93 -2.79 25.66 14.24
C VAL A 93 -2.81 24.14 14.34
N THR A 94 -3.99 23.54 14.19
CA THR A 94 -4.16 22.08 14.30
C THR A 94 -4.12 21.42 12.93
N ASN A 95 -3.75 20.13 12.89
CA ASN A 95 -3.73 19.34 11.65
C ASN A 95 -5.09 19.38 10.91
N VAL A 96 -6.19 19.49 11.67
CA VAL A 96 -7.56 19.60 11.13
C VAL A 96 -7.72 20.90 10.32
N GLN A 97 -7.25 22.04 10.84
CA GLN A 97 -7.35 23.33 10.14
C GLN A 97 -6.53 23.35 8.84
N VAL A 98 -5.37 22.71 8.84
CA VAL A 98 -4.52 22.57 7.64
C VAL A 98 -5.17 21.63 6.62
N ALA A 99 -5.66 20.47 7.06
CA ALA A 99 -6.36 19.53 6.19
C ALA A 99 -7.62 20.13 5.57
N ASP A 100 -8.41 20.89 6.33
CA ASP A 100 -9.61 21.55 5.82
C ASP A 100 -9.29 22.64 4.79
N LEU A 101 -8.17 23.37 4.96
CA LEU A 101 -7.69 24.33 3.94
C LEU A 101 -7.20 23.62 2.67
N LEU A 102 -6.45 22.54 2.81
CA LEU A 102 -6.00 21.72 1.68
C LEU A 102 -7.18 21.10 0.92
N THR A 103 -8.21 20.66 1.65
CA THR A 103 -9.45 20.10 1.08
C THR A 103 -10.24 21.18 0.32
N LYS A 104 -10.34 22.41 0.86
CA LYS A 104 -10.96 23.55 0.15
C LYS A 104 -10.24 23.91 -1.14
N GLU A 105 -8.94 23.66 -1.23
CA GLU A 105 -8.14 23.86 -2.43
C GLU A 105 -8.15 22.67 -3.41
N GLY A 106 -8.91 21.61 -3.10
CA GLY A 106 -9.12 20.45 -3.96
C GLY A 106 -8.16 19.28 -3.70
N PHE A 107 -7.39 19.31 -2.61
CA PHE A 107 -6.50 18.21 -2.22
C PHE A 107 -7.10 17.42 -1.05
N ILE A 108 -7.47 16.17 -1.31
CA ILE A 108 -7.97 15.26 -0.28
C ILE A 108 -6.75 14.75 0.48
N VAL A 109 -6.56 15.25 1.70
CA VAL A 109 -5.46 14.84 2.60
C VAL A 109 -6.07 14.24 3.86
N ASP A 110 -5.62 13.03 4.22
CA ASP A 110 -6.08 12.34 5.42
C ASP A 110 -5.52 13.01 6.68
N ARG A 111 -6.26 12.98 7.79
CA ARG A 111 -5.99 13.73 9.03
C ARG A 111 -5.06 13.01 10.01
N LYS A 112 -4.35 11.97 9.56
CA LYS A 112 -3.52 11.10 10.39
C LYS A 112 -2.06 11.52 10.46
#